data_AF-A0A967GR66-F1
#
_entry.id   AF-A0A967GR66-F1
#
_cell.length_a   1.000
_cell.length_b   1.000
_cell.length_c   1.000
_cell.angle_alpha   90.00
_cell.angle_beta   90.00
_cell.angle_gamma   90.00
#
_symmetry.space_group_name_H-M   'P 1'
#
loop_
_entity.id
_entity.type
_entity.pdbx_description
1 polymer ?
#
loop_
_entity_poly.entity_id
_entity_poly.type
_entity_poly.pdbx_seq_one_letter_code
_entity_poly.pdbx_strand_id
1 'polypeptide(L)'
;MEFTRKIVESMRRMDDDERPRVLVNASAMGIYAPAGDDPIEESGMTGQGRLAELCLEWEAAAREAERLGVRVVLLRTGIVLGKGGEAWGRLRRLFGRGLG
;
A
#
# COMPACT_ATOMS: atom_id res chain seq x y z
N MET A 1 -9.49 -0.75 6.12
CA MET A 1 -10.21 0.05 5.10
C MET A 1 -10.98 1.23 5.66
N GLU A 2 -11.60 1.08 6.83
CA GLU A 2 -12.38 2.14 7.46
C GLU A 2 -11.62 3.47 7.61
N PHE A 3 -10.34 3.44 8.00
CA PHE A 3 -9.53 4.65 8.14
C PHE A 3 -9.35 5.41 6.83
N THR A 4 -8.98 4.72 5.74
CA THR A 4 -8.87 5.33 4.41
C THR A 4 -10.22 5.88 3.93
N ARG A 5 -11.33 5.16 4.19
CA ARG A 5 -12.68 5.67 3.88
C ARG A 5 -13.00 6.96 4.63
N LYS A 6 -12.66 7.03 5.92
CA LYS A 6 -12.82 8.24 6.74
C LYS A 6 -12.00 9.41 6.20
N ILE A 7 -10.76 9.18 5.76
CA ILE A 7 -9.94 10.22 5.11
C ILE A 7 -10.64 10.75 3.85
N VAL A 8 -11.10 9.86 2.97
CA VAL A 8 -11.79 10.28 1.74
C VAL A 8 -13.10 11.00 2.05
N GLU A 9 -13.84 10.54 3.06
CA GLU A 9 -15.06 11.21 3.50
C GLU A 9 -14.78 12.62 4.06
N SER A 10 -13.69 12.80 4.80
CA SER A 10 -13.27 14.14 5.22
C SER A 10 -12.98 15.05 4.02
N MET A 11 -12.33 14.54 2.98
CA MET A 11 -12.09 15.30 1.74
C MET A 11 -13.37 15.71 1.02
N ARG A 12 -14.44 14.89 1.10
CA ARG A 12 -15.76 15.21 0.51
C ARG A 12 -16.43 16.39 1.19
N ARG A 13 -16.11 16.64 2.45
CA ARG A 13 -16.70 17.71 3.27
C ARG A 13 -15.90 19.01 3.23
N MET A 14 -14.74 19.02 2.55
CA MET A 14 -13.91 20.20 2.35
C MET A 14 -14.38 20.97 1.13
N ASP A 15 -14.27 22.29 1.21
CA ASP A 15 -14.42 23.18 0.06
C ASP A 15 -13.33 22.88 -0.99
N ASP A 16 -13.59 23.24 -2.24
CA ASP A 16 -12.73 22.86 -3.37
C ASP A 16 -11.31 23.45 -3.28
N ASP A 17 -11.16 24.64 -2.68
CA ASP A 17 -9.88 25.32 -2.48
C ASP A 17 -9.07 24.77 -1.30
N GLU A 18 -9.73 24.16 -0.31
CA GLU A 18 -9.08 23.51 0.83
C GLU A 18 -8.76 22.03 0.60
N ARG A 19 -9.40 21.40 -0.40
CA ARG A 19 -9.22 19.98 -0.68
C ARG A 19 -7.79 19.69 -1.16
N PRO A 20 -7.11 18.65 -0.62
CA PRO A 20 -5.76 18.32 -1.06
C PRO A 20 -5.74 17.90 -2.54
N ARG A 21 -4.70 18.36 -3.25
CA ARG A 21 -4.51 18.03 -4.68
C ARG A 21 -4.09 16.59 -4.92
N VAL A 22 -3.46 15.96 -3.92
CA VAL A 22 -2.91 14.60 -4.02
C VAL A 22 -3.15 13.84 -2.72
N LEU A 23 -3.62 12.60 -2.84
CA LEU A 23 -3.60 11.61 -1.77
C LEU A 23 -2.53 10.56 -2.09
N VAL A 24 -1.47 10.51 -1.28
CA VAL A 24 -0.49 9.42 -1.31
C VAL A 24 -0.93 8.38 -0.29
N ASN A 25 -1.43 7.24 -0.77
CA ASN A 25 -1.99 6.19 0.08
C ASN A 25 -1.08 4.95 0.05
N ALA A 26 -0.79 4.43 1.24
CA ALA A 26 -0.04 3.17 1.38
C ALA A 26 -0.87 1.99 0.86
N SER A 27 -0.17 1.00 0.30
CA SER A 27 -0.65 -0.32 -0.10
C SER A 27 0.46 -1.32 0.19
N ALA A 28 0.36 -2.56 -0.30
CA ALA A 28 1.36 -3.60 -0.08
C ALA A 28 1.61 -4.45 -1.33
N MET A 29 2.83 -4.98 -1.46
CA MET A 29 3.20 -5.93 -2.52
C MET A 29 2.39 -7.25 -2.47
N GLY A 30 1.69 -7.51 -1.36
CA GLY A 30 0.80 -8.67 -1.20
C GLY A 30 -0.42 -8.67 -2.15
N ILE A 31 -0.59 -7.62 -2.96
CA ILE A 31 -1.57 -7.57 -4.05
C ILE A 31 -1.19 -8.45 -5.24
N TYR A 32 0.10 -8.69 -5.49
CA TYR A 32 0.56 -9.38 -6.70
C TYR A 32 0.43 -10.89 -6.59
N ALA A 33 0.23 -11.55 -7.73
CA ALA A 33 0.34 -13.00 -7.84
C ALA A 33 1.82 -13.42 -7.67
N PRO A 34 2.08 -14.61 -7.11
CA PRO A 34 3.44 -15.17 -7.08
C PRO A 34 3.99 -15.32 -8.51
N ALA A 35 5.19 -14.79 -8.76
CA ALA A 35 5.86 -14.85 -10.06
C ALA A 35 7.22 -15.57 -10.00
N GLY A 36 7.56 -16.22 -8.87
CA GLY A 36 8.88 -16.82 -8.67
C GLY A 36 9.98 -15.76 -8.77
N ASP A 37 10.92 -15.98 -9.70
CA ASP A 37 12.04 -15.08 -9.97
C ASP A 37 11.74 -14.03 -11.05
N ASP A 38 10.56 -14.11 -11.69
CA ASP A 38 10.18 -13.16 -12.73
C ASP A 38 9.89 -11.78 -12.12
N PRO A 39 10.34 -10.69 -12.77
CA PRO A 39 10.08 -9.34 -12.29
C PRO A 39 8.57 -9.03 -12.35
N ILE A 40 8.10 -8.30 -11.34
CA ILE A 40 6.70 -7.85 -11.25
C ILE A 40 6.67 -6.33 -11.39
N GLU A 41 5.89 -5.84 -12.36
CA GLU A 41 5.58 -4.42 -12.55
C GLU A 41 4.24 -4.05 -11.86
N GLU A 42 3.91 -2.75 -11.77
CA GLU A 42 2.64 -2.26 -11.21
C GLU A 42 1.40 -2.74 -11.98
N SER A 43 1.58 -3.09 -13.25
CA SER A 43 0.61 -3.70 -14.16
C SER A 43 0.46 -5.22 -13.98
N GLY A 44 1.27 -5.84 -13.10
CA GLY A 44 1.33 -7.27 -12.89
C GLY A 44 0.00 -7.88 -12.40
N MET A 45 -0.13 -9.19 -12.58
CA MET A 45 -1.35 -9.92 -12.20
C MET A 45 -1.62 -9.80 -10.70
N THR A 46 -2.90 -9.57 -10.37
CA THR A 46 -3.35 -9.61 -8.97
C THR A 46 -3.36 -11.04 -8.46
N GLY A 47 -2.87 -11.24 -7.24
CA GLY A 47 -2.87 -12.52 -6.55
C GLY A 47 -4.26 -12.93 -6.08
N GLN A 48 -4.31 -14.07 -5.39
CA GLN A 48 -5.53 -14.62 -4.82
C GLN A 48 -5.45 -14.69 -3.30
N GLY A 49 -6.62 -14.74 -2.66
CA GLY A 49 -6.76 -14.89 -1.23
C GLY A 49 -6.69 -13.58 -0.46
N ARG A 50 -6.74 -13.72 0.86
CA ARG A 50 -7.12 -12.63 1.77
C ARG A 50 -6.22 -11.39 1.71
N LEU A 51 -4.92 -11.56 1.48
CA LEU A 51 -4.00 -10.42 1.42
C LEU A 51 -4.18 -9.61 0.13
N ALA A 52 -4.36 -10.28 -1.01
CA ALA A 52 -4.62 -9.62 -2.28
C ALA A 52 -5.99 -8.91 -2.25
N GLU A 53 -7.02 -9.60 -1.75
CA GLU A 53 -8.36 -9.02 -1.54
C GLU A 53 -8.31 -7.79 -0.62
N LEU A 54 -7.58 -7.87 0.50
CA LEU A 54 -7.41 -6.74 1.42
C LEU A 54 -6.75 -5.54 0.72
N CYS A 55 -5.71 -5.76 -0.09
CA CYS A 55 -5.04 -4.69 -0.82
C CYS A 55 -5.98 -4.07 -1.87
N LEU A 56 -6.73 -4.89 -2.61
CA LEU A 56 -7.73 -4.41 -3.57
C LEU A 56 -8.79 -3.52 -2.90
N GLU A 57 -9.36 -3.96 -1.79
CA GLU A 57 -10.33 -3.17 -1.03
C GLU A 57 -9.72 -1.85 -0.52
N TRP A 58 -8.42 -1.87 -0.18
CA TRP A 58 -7.70 -0.69 0.26
C TRP A 58 -7.49 0.34 -0.83
N GLU A 59 -6.98 -0.12 -1.97
CA GLU A 59 -6.75 0.72 -3.13
C GLU A 59 -8.08 1.27 -3.66
N ALA A 60 -9.14 0.47 -3.69
CA ALA A 60 -10.48 0.91 -4.05
C ALA A 60 -10.99 2.03 -3.13
N ALA A 61 -10.83 1.88 -1.80
CA ALA A 61 -11.24 2.90 -0.85
C ALA A 61 -10.49 4.24 -1.05
N ALA A 62 -9.21 4.19 -1.40
CA ALA A 62 -8.42 5.39 -1.68
C ALA A 62 -8.83 6.06 -3.01
N ARG A 63 -9.08 5.26 -4.06
CA ARG A 63 -9.47 5.75 -5.40
C ARG A 63 -10.79 6.51 -5.42
N GLU A 64 -11.64 6.33 -4.41
CA GLU A 64 -12.84 7.16 -4.23
C GLU A 64 -12.53 8.67 -4.17
N ALA A 65 -11.32 9.07 -3.79
CA ALA A 65 -10.88 10.47 -3.80
C ALA A 65 -10.68 11.02 -5.23
N GLU A 66 -10.42 10.17 -6.23
CA GLU A 66 -10.26 10.57 -7.65
C GLU A 66 -11.52 11.27 -8.17
N ARG A 67 -12.70 10.85 -7.69
CA ARG A 67 -13.99 11.47 -8.03
C ARG A 67 -14.15 12.90 -7.52
N LEU A 68 -13.29 13.33 -6.59
CA LEU A 68 -13.28 14.67 -6.01
C LEU A 68 -12.23 15.58 -6.67
N GLY A 69 -11.62 15.12 -7.78
CA GLY A 69 -10.50 15.80 -8.44
C GLY A 69 -9.15 15.62 -7.73
N VAL A 70 -9.07 14.77 -6.71
CA VAL A 70 -7.82 14.49 -5.99
C VAL A 70 -7.03 13.41 -6.72
N ARG A 71 -5.77 13.68 -7.07
CA ARG A 71 -4.90 12.66 -7.66
C ARG A 71 -4.52 11.61 -6.61
N VAL A 72 -4.74 10.33 -6.88
CA VAL A 72 -4.35 9.25 -5.97
C VAL A 72 -3.06 8.59 -6.43
N VAL A 73 -2.13 8.39 -5.49
CA VAL A 73 -0.89 7.61 -5.68
C VAL A 73 -0.90 6.46 -4.70
N LEU A 74 -0.70 5.24 -5.19
CA LEU A 74 -0.75 4.02 -4.40
C LEU A 74 0.67 3.46 -4.24
N LEU A 75 1.16 3.40 -3.01
CA LEU A 75 2.51 2.91 -2.71
C LEU A 75 2.46 1.46 -2.25
N ARG A 76 2.72 0.53 -3.17
CA ARG A 76 2.78 -0.92 -2.89
C ARG A 76 4.12 -1.30 -2.29
N THR A 77 4.23 -1.11 -0.98
CA THR A 77 5.48 -1.36 -0.25
C THR A 77 5.73 -2.85 -0.04
N GLY A 78 7.00 -3.25 -0.15
CA GLY A 78 7.47 -4.57 0.26
C GLY A 78 7.83 -4.61 1.75
N ILE A 79 8.70 -5.56 2.13
CA ILE A 79 9.21 -5.62 3.50
C ILE A 79 10.11 -4.40 3.75
N VAL A 80 9.69 -3.52 4.65
CA VAL A 80 10.47 -2.35 5.05
C VAL A 80 11.48 -2.75 6.12
N LEU A 81 12.77 -2.56 5.83
CA LEU A 81 13.87 -2.81 6.76
C LEU A 81 14.38 -1.49 7.31
N GLY A 82 14.21 -1.29 8.62
CA GLY A 82 14.63 -0.05 9.29
C GLY A 82 15.10 -0.29 10.71
N LYS A 83 15.90 0.65 11.24
CA LYS A 83 16.33 0.64 12.64
C LYS A 83 15.09 0.69 13.55
N GLY A 84 14.99 -0.25 14.48
CA GLY A 84 13.82 -0.39 15.37
C GLY A 84 12.65 -1.19 14.79
N GLY A 85 12.68 -1.58 13.51
CA GLY A 85 11.66 -2.43 12.90
C GLY A 85 11.83 -3.90 13.29
N GLU A 86 10.74 -4.58 13.61
CA GLU A 86 10.76 -5.99 14.03
C GLU A 86 11.29 -6.93 12.95
N ALA A 87 10.92 -6.68 11.68
CA ALA A 87 11.38 -7.48 10.54
C ALA A 87 12.92 -7.46 10.46
N TRP A 88 13.52 -6.28 10.52
CA TRP A 88 14.98 -6.13 10.57
C TRP A 88 15.57 -6.73 11.84
N GLY A 89 14.95 -6.52 13.01
CA GLY A 89 15.41 -7.12 14.27
C GLY A 89 15.49 -8.64 14.24
N ARG A 90 14.55 -9.30 13.55
CA ARG A 90 14.57 -10.76 13.32
C ARG A 90 15.64 -11.16 12.32
N LEU A 91 15.70 -10.51 11.16
CA LEU A 91 16.65 -10.84 10.09
C LEU A 91 18.11 -10.57 10.48
N ARG A 92 18.40 -9.44 11.13
CA ARG A 92 19.75 -9.05 11.56
C ARG A 92 20.44 -10.11 12.41
N ARG A 93 19.69 -10.87 13.21
CA ARG A 93 20.24 -11.96 14.04
C ARG A 93 20.72 -13.15 13.21
N LEU A 94 20.05 -13.45 12.10
CA LEU A 94 20.42 -14.53 11.19
C LEU A 94 21.60 -14.10 10.31
N PHE A 95 21.48 -12.94 9.65
CA PHE A 95 22.54 -12.40 8.80
C PHE A 95 23.82 -12.07 9.58
N GLY A 96 23.70 -11.53 10.80
CA GLY A 96 24.86 -11.25 11.64
C GLY A 96 25.60 -12.50 12.14
N ARG A 97 25.03 -13.70 11.98
CA ARG A 97 25.64 -14.98 12.32
C ARG A 97 26.10 -15.77 11.09
N GLY A 98 26.03 -15.20 9.89
CA GLY A 98 26.44 -15.86 8.64
C GLY A 98 25.50 -16.98 8.18
N LEU A 99 24.24 -16.98 8.62
CA LEU A 99 23.20 -17.95 8.22
C LEU A 99 22.34 -17.43 7.05
N GLY A 100 22.86 -16.48 6.28
CA GLY A 100 22.18 -15.84 5.16
C GLY A 100 23.16 -15.47 4.06
#